data_AF-A0A6P8J3A4-F1
#
_entry.id   AF-A0A6P8J3A4-F1
#
_cell.length_a   1.000
_cell.length_b   1.000
_cell.length_c   1.000
_cell.angle_alpha   90.00
_cell.angle_beta   90.00
_cell.angle_gamma   90.00
#
_symmetry.space_group_name_H-M   'P 1'
#
loop_
_entity.id
_entity.type
_entity.pdbx_description
1 polymer ?
#
loop_
_entity_poly.entity_id
_entity_poly.type
_entity_poly.pdbx_seq_one_letter_code
_entity_poly.pdbx_strand_id
1 'polypeptide(L)'
;MEGTHYKCLIFLFFFYSLNTGGFSQETFTRKPYADIEDEEPLDQEDDYDAGASDAGSGGGGGGTESEPNGAPEALHILKNNATTYTATWNEVPEHLRNGLVINYEVRWIMIRKGNLSTPGHPPFTRCKVNGFSYTMHGLSLCAQYSISVRAYTRVGPGPYSAPVNITTQRPGAPLHFIASLKKNGTVLLTWEKPANTKDSLQSVYTVECESSKFYWKSNKQRTTSLTISNLIPKTNCTFKVFATTECGDSPKSIARVTTAIDRKYNTELNSMYLDILVESRYRNFPIRKVFGSI
;
A
#
# COMPACT_ATOMS: atom_id res chain seq x y z
N MET A 1 25.71 33.00 43.77
CA MET A 1 26.11 33.39 42.41
C MET A 1 25.74 32.21 41.51
N GLU A 2 24.44 32.09 41.21
CA GLU A 2 23.85 32.51 39.92
C GLU A 2 24.37 31.62 38.77
N GLY A 3 23.58 30.91 37.97
CA GLY A 3 22.14 30.84 37.78
C GLY A 3 21.93 30.14 36.44
N THR A 4 21.50 28.87 36.44
CA THR A 4 21.30 28.08 35.22
C THR A 4 19.84 28.20 34.78
N HIS A 5 19.55 29.21 33.96
CA HIS A 5 18.23 29.37 33.31
C HIS A 5 18.20 28.58 32.00
N TYR A 6 17.59 27.38 32.02
CA TYR A 6 17.06 26.75 30.82
C TYR A 6 15.56 27.07 30.72
N LYS A 7 15.21 28.09 29.95
CA LYS A 7 13.83 28.34 29.49
C LYS A 7 13.64 27.57 28.18
N CYS A 8 12.98 26.41 28.23
CA CYS A 8 12.49 25.74 27.03
C CYS A 8 11.00 26.09 26.87
N LEU A 9 10.69 26.79 25.78
CA LEU A 9 9.38 27.29 25.43
C LEU A 9 8.38 26.15 25.18
N ILE A 10 7.25 26.25 25.87
CA ILE A 10 5.99 25.55 25.61
C ILE A 10 5.41 26.11 24.31
N PHE A 11 5.20 25.27 23.29
CA PHE A 11 4.38 25.62 22.13
C PHE A 11 3.03 24.91 22.24
N LEU A 12 2.02 25.71 22.57
CA LEU A 12 0.59 25.42 22.44
C LEU A 12 0.23 25.37 20.94
N PHE A 13 -0.43 24.30 20.50
CA PHE A 13 -1.14 24.29 19.22
C PHE A 13 -2.63 24.47 19.48
N PHE A 14 -3.15 25.64 19.08
CA PHE A 14 -4.57 25.94 19.01
C PHE A 14 -5.22 25.27 17.80
N PHE A 15 -6.45 24.80 18.01
CA PHE A 15 -7.40 24.38 17.01
C PHE A 15 -7.72 25.50 16.01
N TYR A 16 -7.81 25.17 14.72
CA TYR A 16 -8.72 25.83 13.79
C TYR A 16 -9.45 24.78 12.97
N SER A 17 -10.74 24.67 13.22
CA SER A 17 -11.73 24.03 12.37
C SER A 17 -12.24 25.08 11.38
N LEU A 18 -12.21 24.77 10.08
CA LEU A 18 -13.00 25.47 9.09
C LEU A 18 -13.81 24.46 8.28
N ASN A 19 -15.10 24.49 8.57
CA ASN A 19 -16.23 23.99 7.84
C ASN A 19 -16.43 24.84 6.57
N THR A 20 -16.70 24.24 5.40
CA THR A 20 -17.57 24.82 4.35
C THR A 20 -17.90 23.81 3.25
N GLY A 21 -19.19 23.76 2.88
CA GLY A 21 -19.71 23.35 1.56
C GLY A 21 -19.86 21.84 1.35
N GLY A 22 -21.04 21.22 1.32
CA GLY A 22 -22.32 21.70 0.82
C GLY A 22 -22.39 21.54 -0.69
N PHE A 23 -22.71 20.34 -1.19
CA PHE A 23 -23.24 20.18 -2.54
C PHE A 23 -24.21 18.98 -2.63
N SER A 24 -25.26 19.23 -3.39
CA SER A 24 -26.60 18.63 -3.43
C SER A 24 -26.67 17.26 -4.11
N GLN A 25 -27.58 16.43 -3.60
CA GLN A 25 -28.11 15.26 -4.30
C GLN A 25 -29.02 15.73 -5.45
N GLU A 26 -28.71 15.32 -6.68
CA GLU A 26 -29.66 15.38 -7.80
C GLU A 26 -30.44 14.08 -7.87
N THR A 27 -31.76 14.22 -7.80
CA THR A 27 -32.78 13.20 -7.91
C THR A 27 -32.99 12.88 -9.39
N PHE A 28 -32.72 11.64 -9.82
CA PHE A 28 -33.04 11.23 -11.20
C PHE A 28 -34.44 10.61 -11.26
N THR A 29 -35.35 11.39 -11.84
CA THR A 29 -36.76 11.08 -12.06
C THR A 29 -36.92 9.90 -13.03
N ARG A 30 -37.61 8.86 -12.58
CA ARG A 30 -38.03 7.70 -13.39
C ARG A 30 -39.19 8.13 -14.31
N LYS A 31 -39.06 7.98 -15.63
CA LYS A 31 -40.20 8.02 -16.56
C LYS A 31 -40.87 6.63 -16.60
N PRO A 32 -42.20 6.53 -16.56
CA PRO A 32 -42.92 5.27 -16.78
C PRO A 32 -42.93 4.91 -18.27
N TYR A 33 -42.75 3.62 -18.57
CA TYR A 33 -42.89 3.06 -19.90
C TYR A 33 -44.38 2.82 -20.16
N ALA A 34 -44.82 3.22 -21.35
CA ALA A 34 -46.19 3.18 -21.81
C ALA A 34 -46.66 1.76 -22.15
N ASP A 35 -47.97 1.59 -22.00
CA ASP A 35 -48.79 0.46 -22.37
C ASP A 35 -48.58 0.01 -23.82
N ILE A 36 -48.57 -1.30 -24.04
CA ILE A 36 -48.88 -1.90 -25.33
C ILE A 36 -50.04 -2.86 -25.05
N GLU A 37 -51.20 -2.46 -25.57
CA GLU A 37 -52.44 -3.21 -25.65
C GLU A 37 -52.28 -4.41 -26.59
N ASP A 38 -52.87 -5.53 -26.17
CA ASP A 38 -53.80 -6.40 -26.89
C ASP A 38 -53.55 -6.68 -28.38
N GLU A 39 -53.24 -7.94 -28.70
CA GLU A 39 -54.06 -8.69 -29.66
C GLU A 39 -54.24 -10.15 -29.19
N GLU A 40 -55.51 -10.56 -29.26
CA GLU A 40 -56.11 -11.82 -28.83
C GLU A 40 -56.19 -12.82 -30.03
N PRO A 41 -56.85 -13.99 -29.94
CA PRO A 41 -56.25 -15.29 -30.22
C PRO A 41 -56.71 -15.90 -31.56
N LEU A 42 -56.10 -17.02 -31.95
CA LEU A 42 -56.70 -17.92 -32.93
C LEU A 42 -56.90 -19.30 -32.32
N ASP A 43 -58.19 -19.61 -32.21
CA ASP A 43 -58.81 -20.87 -31.87
C ASP A 43 -58.46 -21.95 -32.90
N GLN A 44 -58.22 -23.17 -32.44
CA GLN A 44 -58.74 -24.34 -33.13
C GLN A 44 -58.85 -25.53 -32.16
N GLU A 45 -60.11 -25.78 -31.79
CA GLU A 45 -60.60 -27.01 -31.19
C GLU A 45 -60.44 -28.17 -32.20
N ASP A 46 -59.95 -29.31 -31.74
CA ASP A 46 -60.31 -30.61 -32.31
C ASP A 46 -60.63 -31.57 -31.15
N ASP A 47 -61.89 -31.97 -31.16
CA ASP A 47 -62.62 -32.85 -30.27
C ASP A 47 -62.32 -34.31 -30.61
N TYR A 48 -61.84 -35.11 -29.65
CA TYR A 48 -61.93 -36.59 -29.71
C TYR A 48 -62.00 -37.21 -28.30
N ASP A 49 -63.25 -37.46 -27.91
CA ASP A 49 -63.82 -38.68 -27.28
C ASP A 49 -63.31 -39.21 -25.93
N ALA A 50 -64.29 -39.52 -25.09
CA ALA A 50 -64.16 -40.02 -23.74
C ALA A 50 -63.94 -41.54 -23.71
N GLY A 51 -62.85 -41.97 -23.08
CA GLY A 51 -62.60 -43.35 -22.70
C GLY A 51 -62.01 -43.42 -21.29
N ALA A 52 -62.85 -43.69 -20.30
CA ALA A 52 -62.41 -43.94 -18.93
C ALA A 52 -61.75 -45.32 -18.81
N SER A 53 -60.48 -45.36 -18.40
CA SER A 53 -59.98 -46.41 -17.50
C SER A 53 -58.56 -46.11 -17.01
N ASP A 54 -58.43 -46.23 -15.70
CA ASP A 54 -57.24 -46.62 -14.95
C ASP A 54 -56.25 -45.54 -14.50
N ALA A 55 -56.09 -45.51 -13.18
CA ALA A 55 -55.24 -44.61 -12.42
C ALA A 55 -53.78 -45.04 -12.56
N GLY A 56 -53.15 -44.66 -13.67
CA GLY A 56 -51.71 -44.54 -13.74
C GLY A 56 -51.30 -43.23 -13.09
N SER A 57 -50.83 -43.27 -11.85
CA SER A 57 -50.15 -42.16 -11.19
C SER A 57 -48.90 -41.77 -11.99
N GLY A 58 -49.10 -40.97 -13.03
CA GLY A 58 -48.05 -40.25 -13.73
C GLY A 58 -47.61 -39.08 -12.87
N GLY A 59 -46.85 -39.37 -11.82
CA GLY A 59 -46.11 -38.35 -11.08
C GLY A 59 -45.09 -37.73 -12.03
N GLY A 60 -45.51 -36.70 -12.77
CA GLY A 60 -44.62 -35.82 -13.50
C GLY A 60 -43.66 -35.21 -12.50
N GLY A 61 -42.43 -35.73 -12.47
CA GLY A 61 -41.35 -35.26 -11.62
C GLY A 61 -40.95 -33.85 -12.00
N GLY A 62 -41.70 -32.86 -11.52
CA GLY A 62 -41.27 -31.48 -11.46
C GLY A 62 -40.19 -31.38 -10.39
N GLY A 63 -38.93 -31.57 -10.77
CA GLY A 63 -37.80 -31.34 -9.87
C GLY A 63 -37.86 -29.89 -9.37
N THR A 64 -38.24 -29.71 -8.10
CA THR A 64 -38.24 -28.41 -7.44
C THR A 64 -36.80 -27.91 -7.41
N GLU A 65 -36.52 -26.77 -8.07
CA GLU A 65 -35.22 -26.10 -7.97
C GLU A 65 -34.82 -25.97 -6.49
N SER A 66 -33.55 -26.15 -6.19
CA SER A 66 -32.99 -26.08 -4.83
C SER A 66 -31.67 -25.30 -4.84
N GLU A 67 -31.10 -25.07 -3.65
CA GLU A 67 -29.74 -24.54 -3.54
C GLU A 67 -28.72 -25.56 -4.09
N PRO A 68 -27.60 -25.10 -4.68
CA PRO A 68 -26.52 -26.00 -5.06
C PRO A 68 -25.96 -26.75 -3.86
N ASN A 69 -25.81 -28.07 -3.97
CA ASN A 69 -25.10 -28.86 -2.97
C ASN A 69 -23.57 -28.80 -3.16
N GLY A 70 -23.12 -28.38 -4.34
CA GLY A 70 -21.71 -28.30 -4.71
C GLY A 70 -21.20 -26.87 -4.79
N ALA A 71 -19.91 -26.73 -4.53
CA ALA A 71 -19.18 -25.49 -4.78
C ALA A 71 -18.59 -25.46 -6.20
N PRO A 72 -18.20 -24.29 -6.71
CA PRO A 72 -17.44 -24.19 -7.95
C PRO A 72 -16.06 -24.86 -7.80
N GLU A 73 -15.59 -25.54 -8.85
CA GLU A 73 -14.34 -26.30 -8.82
C GLU A 73 -13.14 -25.50 -9.30
N ALA A 74 -11.94 -26.02 -9.05
CA ALA A 74 -10.67 -25.48 -9.58
C ALA A 74 -10.46 -23.97 -9.35
N LEU A 75 -10.81 -23.47 -8.15
CA LEU A 75 -10.53 -22.08 -7.78
C LEU A 75 -9.01 -21.83 -7.85
N HIS A 76 -8.61 -20.92 -8.72
CA HIS A 76 -7.24 -20.49 -8.90
C HIS A 76 -7.12 -18.99 -8.76
N ILE A 77 -6.04 -18.52 -8.11
CA ILE A 77 -5.79 -17.09 -7.89
C ILE A 77 -4.54 -16.68 -8.63
N LEU A 78 -4.70 -15.79 -9.60
CA LEU A 78 -3.61 -15.18 -10.37
C LEU A 78 -3.29 -13.81 -9.80
N LYS A 79 -2.00 -13.50 -9.68
CA LYS A 79 -1.55 -12.18 -9.26
C LYS A 79 -1.38 -11.28 -10.48
N ASN A 80 -2.07 -10.14 -10.49
CA ASN A 80 -1.95 -9.13 -11.55
C ASN A 80 -0.90 -8.08 -11.16
N ASN A 81 -1.00 -7.54 -9.95
CA ASN A 81 -0.04 -6.57 -9.40
C ASN A 81 0.06 -6.71 -7.86
N ALA A 82 0.64 -5.73 -7.17
CA ALA A 82 0.87 -5.80 -5.73
C ALA A 82 -0.43 -5.82 -4.89
N THR A 83 -1.52 -5.23 -5.38
CA THR A 83 -2.81 -5.06 -4.66
C THR A 83 -4.00 -5.63 -5.43
N THR A 84 -3.76 -6.25 -6.59
CA THR A 84 -4.80 -6.73 -7.51
C THR A 84 -4.54 -8.19 -7.89
N TYR A 85 -5.57 -9.02 -7.71
CA TYR A 85 -5.54 -10.46 -7.93
C TYR A 85 -6.81 -10.88 -8.67
N THR A 86 -6.70 -11.84 -9.58
CA THR A 86 -7.82 -12.40 -10.34
C THR A 86 -8.13 -13.79 -9.83
N ALA A 87 -9.37 -14.02 -9.40
CA ALA A 87 -9.89 -15.35 -9.13
C ALA A 87 -10.51 -15.91 -10.42
N THR A 88 -10.27 -17.19 -10.68
CA THR A 88 -10.89 -17.97 -11.77
C THR A 88 -11.33 -19.31 -11.24
N TRP A 89 -12.45 -19.85 -11.72
CA TRP A 89 -12.98 -21.15 -11.28
C TRP A 89 -13.75 -21.83 -12.42
N ASN A 90 -13.98 -23.13 -12.27
CA ASN A 90 -14.85 -23.90 -13.14
C ASN A 90 -16.29 -23.88 -12.63
N GLU A 91 -17.24 -24.26 -13.49
CA GLU A 91 -18.64 -24.40 -13.11
C GLU A 91 -18.84 -25.44 -11.98
N VAL A 92 -19.98 -25.36 -11.30
CA VAL A 92 -20.38 -26.41 -10.35
C VAL A 92 -20.70 -27.69 -11.15
N PRO A 93 -20.25 -28.88 -10.73
CA PRO A 93 -20.60 -30.13 -11.38
C PRO A 93 -22.12 -30.28 -11.53
N GLU A 94 -22.59 -30.71 -12.69
CA GLU A 94 -24.02 -30.72 -13.05
C GLU A 94 -24.90 -31.43 -12.01
N HIS A 95 -24.44 -32.59 -11.54
CA HIS A 95 -25.10 -33.41 -10.53
C HIS A 95 -25.19 -32.76 -9.14
N LEU A 96 -24.53 -31.61 -8.91
CA LEU A 96 -24.54 -30.88 -7.64
C LEU A 96 -25.20 -29.49 -7.73
N ARG A 97 -25.66 -29.08 -8.92
CA ARG A 97 -26.26 -27.74 -9.13
C ARG A 97 -27.65 -27.63 -8.51
N ASN A 98 -28.43 -28.71 -8.59
CA ASN A 98 -29.84 -28.79 -8.18
C ASN A 98 -30.71 -27.62 -8.69
N GLY A 99 -30.38 -27.06 -9.85
CA GLY A 99 -30.99 -25.84 -10.36
C GLY A 99 -30.10 -25.13 -11.39
N LEU A 100 -30.59 -24.03 -11.93
CA LEU A 100 -29.81 -23.20 -12.85
C LEU A 100 -28.91 -22.26 -12.04
N VAL A 101 -27.59 -22.35 -12.25
CA VAL A 101 -26.65 -21.41 -11.63
C VAL A 101 -26.77 -20.05 -12.31
N ILE A 102 -27.18 -19.04 -11.55
CA ILE A 102 -27.47 -17.69 -12.07
C ILE A 102 -26.32 -16.68 -11.85
N ASN A 103 -25.49 -16.88 -10.83
CA ASN A 103 -24.29 -16.09 -10.58
C ASN A 103 -23.35 -16.78 -9.58
N TYR A 104 -22.18 -16.18 -9.39
CA TYR A 104 -21.20 -16.58 -8.39
C TYR A 104 -20.93 -15.44 -7.42
N GLU A 105 -20.47 -15.77 -6.22
CA GLU A 105 -19.98 -14.80 -5.24
C GLU A 105 -18.58 -15.18 -4.78
N VAL A 106 -17.64 -14.25 -4.97
CA VAL A 106 -16.27 -14.37 -4.47
C VAL A 106 -16.19 -13.70 -3.11
N ARG A 107 -15.61 -14.39 -2.14
CA ARG A 107 -15.34 -13.89 -0.78
C ARG A 107 -13.85 -13.94 -0.50
N TRP A 108 -13.30 -12.84 0.03
CA TRP A 108 -11.95 -12.84 0.58
C TRP A 108 -11.93 -12.26 1.99
N ILE A 109 -11.16 -12.90 2.86
CA ILE A 109 -11.04 -12.59 4.28
C ILE A 109 -9.57 -12.32 4.58
N MET A 110 -9.25 -11.16 5.17
CA MET A 110 -7.90 -10.93 5.67
C MET A 110 -7.72 -11.75 6.95
N ILE A 111 -6.79 -12.70 6.95
CA ILE A 111 -6.54 -13.57 8.11
C ILE A 111 -5.38 -13.06 8.98
N ARG A 112 -4.42 -12.36 8.36
CA ARG A 112 -3.27 -11.74 9.03
C ARG A 112 -2.80 -10.50 8.27
N LYS A 113 -2.25 -9.52 8.98
CA LYS A 113 -1.51 -8.39 8.43
C LYS A 113 -0.16 -8.31 9.13
N GLY A 114 0.93 -8.54 8.40
CA GLY A 114 2.23 -8.80 9.02
C GLY A 114 2.18 -9.90 10.08
N ASN A 115 2.68 -9.59 11.28
CA ASN A 115 2.65 -10.52 12.42
C ASN A 115 1.38 -10.37 13.27
N LEU A 116 0.49 -9.45 12.91
CA LEU A 116 -0.76 -9.23 13.61
C LEU A 116 -1.83 -10.18 13.07
N SER A 117 -2.34 -11.04 13.96
CA SER A 117 -3.60 -11.73 13.73
C SER A 117 -4.71 -10.68 13.65
N THR A 118 -5.64 -10.85 12.70
CA THR A 118 -6.82 -9.98 12.64
C THR A 118 -7.72 -10.21 13.86
N PRO A 119 -8.56 -9.23 14.24
CA PRO A 119 -9.54 -9.37 15.32
C PRO A 119 -10.44 -10.61 15.12
N GLY A 120 -11.08 -11.09 16.20
CA GLY A 120 -11.92 -12.30 16.21
C GLY A 120 -13.02 -12.36 15.14
N HIS A 121 -13.39 -11.21 14.56
CA HIS A 121 -14.18 -11.12 13.34
C HIS A 121 -13.34 -10.45 12.23
N PRO A 122 -12.61 -11.22 11.41
CA PRO A 122 -11.80 -10.65 10.35
C PRO A 122 -12.70 -9.96 9.30
N PRO A 123 -12.35 -8.77 8.83
CA PRO A 123 -13.09 -8.11 7.77
C PRO A 123 -13.05 -8.99 6.52
N PHE A 124 -14.23 -9.20 5.94
CA PHE A 124 -14.39 -9.92 4.69
C PHE A 124 -15.09 -9.04 3.68
N THR A 125 -14.79 -9.25 2.40
CA THR A 125 -15.50 -8.63 1.28
C THR A 125 -16.12 -9.71 0.42
N ARG A 126 -17.28 -9.42 -0.16
CA ARG A 126 -18.01 -10.32 -1.06
C ARG A 126 -18.44 -9.56 -2.29
N CYS A 127 -18.29 -10.18 -3.46
CA CYS A 127 -18.71 -9.59 -4.72
C CYS A 127 -19.39 -10.65 -5.59
N LYS A 128 -20.58 -10.31 -6.09
CA LYS A 128 -21.32 -11.14 -7.05
C LYS A 128 -20.83 -10.87 -8.46
N VAL A 129 -20.77 -11.91 -9.28
CA VAL A 129 -20.33 -11.84 -10.67
C VAL A 129 -21.07 -12.86 -11.52
N ASN A 130 -21.40 -12.46 -12.74
CA ASN A 130 -21.99 -13.33 -13.75
C ASN A 130 -20.84 -13.80 -14.65
N GLY A 131 -20.27 -14.96 -14.35
CA GLY A 131 -19.14 -15.52 -15.07
C GLY A 131 -18.18 -16.29 -14.16
N PHE A 132 -17.06 -16.71 -14.73
CA PHE A 132 -16.10 -17.63 -14.12
C PHE A 132 -14.82 -16.95 -13.63
N SER A 133 -14.84 -15.61 -13.54
CA SER A 133 -13.69 -14.84 -13.09
C SER A 133 -14.11 -13.55 -12.38
N TYR A 134 -13.29 -13.13 -11.41
CA TYR A 134 -13.44 -11.86 -10.72
C TYR A 134 -12.09 -11.26 -10.38
N THR A 135 -11.90 -9.96 -10.64
CA THR A 135 -10.68 -9.23 -10.26
C THR A 135 -10.91 -8.49 -8.95
N MET A 136 -10.17 -8.88 -7.91
CA MET A 136 -10.16 -8.23 -6.61
C MET A 136 -9.13 -7.10 -6.63
N HIS A 137 -9.55 -5.90 -6.21
CA HIS A 137 -8.70 -4.71 -6.19
C HIS A 137 -8.49 -4.20 -4.78
N GLY A 138 -7.36 -3.50 -4.56
CA GLY A 138 -7.11 -2.78 -3.32
C GLY A 138 -6.84 -3.67 -2.12
N LEU A 139 -6.33 -4.89 -2.33
CA LEU A 139 -5.88 -5.75 -1.24
C LEU A 139 -4.72 -5.06 -0.50
N SER A 140 -4.73 -5.16 0.82
CA SER A 140 -3.67 -4.62 1.67
C SER A 140 -2.35 -5.33 1.38
N LEU A 141 -1.28 -4.55 1.30
CA LEU A 141 0.07 -5.07 1.20
C LEU A 141 0.47 -5.77 2.50
N CYS A 142 1.32 -6.78 2.35
CA CYS A 142 1.69 -7.69 3.40
C CYS A 142 0.54 -8.17 4.28
N ALA A 143 -0.45 -8.75 3.64
CA ALA A 143 -1.55 -9.41 4.29
C ALA A 143 -1.73 -10.80 3.71
N GLN A 144 -2.14 -11.73 4.56
CA GLN A 144 -2.57 -13.04 4.15
C GLN A 144 -4.09 -13.00 3.99
N TYR A 145 -4.58 -13.47 2.86
CA TYR A 145 -6.01 -13.54 2.55
C TYR A 145 -6.43 -14.98 2.31
N SER A 146 -7.62 -15.31 2.78
CA SER A 146 -8.31 -16.56 2.46
C SER A 146 -9.44 -16.27 1.48
N ILE A 147 -9.40 -16.86 0.29
CA ILE A 147 -10.31 -16.59 -0.82
C ILE A 147 -11.14 -17.84 -1.12
N SER A 148 -12.45 -17.66 -1.31
CA SER A 148 -13.39 -18.73 -1.60
C SER A 148 -14.48 -18.23 -2.55
N VAL A 149 -15.07 -19.12 -3.34
CA VAL A 149 -16.16 -18.80 -4.27
C VAL A 149 -17.35 -19.73 -4.04
N ARG A 150 -18.56 -19.25 -4.24
CA ARG A 150 -19.79 -20.07 -4.23
C ARG A 150 -20.70 -19.72 -5.39
N ALA A 151 -21.60 -20.64 -5.74
CA ALA A 151 -22.63 -20.45 -6.76
C ALA A 151 -23.98 -20.07 -6.13
N TYR A 152 -24.87 -19.49 -6.94
CA TYR A 152 -26.25 -19.17 -6.58
C TYR A 152 -27.21 -19.78 -7.60
N THR A 153 -28.31 -20.34 -7.11
CA THR A 153 -29.54 -20.60 -7.90
C THR A 153 -30.58 -19.52 -7.59
N ARG A 154 -31.78 -19.63 -8.16
CA ARG A 154 -32.90 -18.72 -7.79
C ARG A 154 -33.35 -18.92 -6.35
N VAL A 155 -33.15 -20.13 -5.81
CA VAL A 155 -33.49 -20.48 -4.43
C VAL A 155 -32.50 -19.88 -3.46
N GLY A 156 -31.20 -20.01 -3.73
CA GLY A 156 -30.20 -19.51 -2.79
C GLY A 156 -28.75 -19.89 -3.10
N PRO A 157 -27.83 -19.58 -2.17
CA PRO A 157 -26.41 -19.87 -2.31
C PRO A 157 -26.08 -21.34 -2.03
N GLY A 158 -25.18 -21.90 -2.82
CA GLY A 158 -24.49 -23.14 -2.46
C GLY A 158 -23.37 -22.93 -1.45
N PRO A 159 -22.65 -24.02 -1.09
CA PRO A 159 -21.49 -23.93 -0.23
C PRO A 159 -20.33 -23.16 -0.88
N TYR A 160 -19.45 -22.60 -0.04
CA TYR A 160 -18.17 -22.07 -0.50
C TYR A 160 -17.22 -23.20 -0.89
N SER A 161 -16.42 -22.95 -1.92
CA SER A 161 -15.28 -23.78 -2.31
C SER A 161 -14.29 -23.92 -1.16
N ALA A 162 -13.41 -24.92 -1.26
CA ALA A 162 -12.20 -24.95 -0.45
C ALA A 162 -11.45 -23.61 -0.59
N PRO A 163 -10.98 -23.02 0.52
CA PRO A 163 -10.33 -21.73 0.46
C PRO A 163 -8.92 -21.83 -0.13
N VAL A 164 -8.56 -20.86 -0.97
CA VAL A 164 -7.19 -20.63 -1.42
C VAL A 164 -6.59 -19.49 -0.61
N ASN A 165 -5.48 -19.77 0.07
CA ASN A 165 -4.77 -18.76 0.85
C ASN A 165 -3.68 -18.11 0.01
N ILE A 166 -3.65 -16.78 -0.03
CA ILE A 166 -2.61 -15.99 -0.71
C ILE A 166 -1.92 -15.07 0.28
N THR A 167 -0.67 -14.71 -0.02
CA THR A 167 0.07 -13.67 0.70
C THR A 167 0.38 -12.54 -0.27
N THR A 168 -0.03 -11.32 0.08
CA THR A 168 0.26 -10.14 -0.74
C THR A 168 1.69 -9.67 -0.59
N GLN A 169 2.17 -8.94 -1.59
CA GLN A 169 3.57 -8.51 -1.63
C GLN A 169 3.89 -7.47 -0.55
N ARG A 170 5.18 -7.39 -0.19
CA ARG A 170 5.74 -6.27 0.58
C ARG A 170 5.69 -4.97 -0.23
N PRO A 171 5.73 -3.79 0.40
CA PRO A 171 5.85 -2.52 -0.31
C PRO A 171 7.10 -2.47 -1.20
N GLY A 172 7.00 -1.70 -2.28
CA GLY A 172 8.14 -1.37 -3.13
C GLY A 172 9.17 -0.49 -2.42
N ALA A 173 10.24 -0.13 -3.13
CA ALA A 173 11.20 0.84 -2.61
C ALA A 173 10.57 2.23 -2.44
N PRO A 174 11.04 3.06 -1.49
CA PRO A 174 10.64 4.48 -1.40
C PRO A 174 10.88 5.21 -2.72
N LEU A 175 9.92 6.02 -3.16
CA LEU A 175 10.00 6.70 -4.46
C LEU A 175 10.78 8.02 -4.34
N HIS A 176 11.20 8.55 -5.49
CA HIS A 176 11.84 9.87 -5.62
C HIS A 176 12.91 10.18 -4.56
N PHE A 177 13.79 9.21 -4.27
CA PHE A 177 14.83 9.41 -3.29
C PHE A 177 15.92 10.33 -3.82
N ILE A 178 15.99 11.55 -3.28
CA ILE A 178 16.88 12.61 -3.73
C ILE A 178 17.78 13.04 -2.57
N ALA A 179 19.07 13.22 -2.88
CA ALA A 179 20.04 13.85 -1.99
C ALA A 179 20.41 15.24 -2.52
N SER A 180 19.97 16.28 -1.82
CA SER A 180 20.20 17.67 -2.20
C SER A 180 21.25 18.33 -1.30
N LEU A 181 22.32 18.88 -1.89
CA LEU A 181 23.24 19.75 -1.17
C LEU A 181 22.55 21.05 -0.78
N LYS A 182 22.72 21.44 0.48
CA LYS A 182 22.32 22.73 1.05
C LYS A 182 23.58 23.49 1.47
N LYS A 183 23.40 24.76 1.86
CA LYS A 183 24.50 25.61 2.36
C LYS A 183 25.14 24.98 3.62
N ASN A 184 26.38 25.37 3.92
CA ASN A 184 27.12 24.97 5.13
C ASN A 184 27.35 23.45 5.26
N GLY A 185 27.66 22.75 4.16
CA GLY A 185 27.98 21.31 4.23
C GLY A 185 26.82 20.45 4.77
N THR A 186 25.59 20.78 4.39
CA THR A 186 24.39 20.03 4.79
C THR A 186 23.80 19.32 3.57
N VAL A 187 23.31 18.09 3.74
CA VAL A 187 22.53 17.36 2.73
C VAL A 187 21.13 17.13 3.26
N LEU A 188 20.15 17.52 2.46
CA LEU A 188 18.75 17.17 2.67
C LEU A 188 18.42 15.94 1.83
N LEU A 189 18.03 14.87 2.50
CA LEU A 189 17.47 13.68 1.91
C LEU A 189 15.94 13.79 1.92
N THR A 190 15.32 13.57 0.77
CA THR A 190 13.86 13.52 0.62
C THR A 190 13.48 12.29 -0.17
N TRP A 191 12.38 11.65 0.22
CA TRP A 191 11.79 10.53 -0.51
C TRP A 191 10.27 10.59 -0.42
N GLU A 192 9.62 9.66 -1.10
CA GLU A 192 8.18 9.46 -1.06
C GLU A 192 7.86 8.02 -0.64
N LYS A 193 6.63 7.79 -0.20
CA LYS A 193 6.16 6.45 0.15
C LYS A 193 6.19 5.54 -1.10
N PRO A 194 6.37 4.22 -0.94
CA PRO A 194 6.28 3.30 -2.07
C PRO A 194 4.92 3.38 -2.79
N ALA A 195 4.92 3.20 -4.11
CA ALA A 195 3.67 3.07 -4.86
C ALA A 195 2.81 1.91 -4.31
N ASN A 196 1.49 2.07 -4.35
CA ASN A 196 0.48 1.07 -3.95
C ASN A 196 0.28 0.87 -2.44
N THR A 197 0.86 1.69 -1.57
CA THR A 197 0.46 1.75 -0.16
C THR A 197 -0.81 2.61 -0.02
N LYS A 198 -1.99 2.10 -0.42
CA LYS A 198 -3.27 2.69 0.05
C LYS A 198 -3.39 2.60 1.57
N ASP A 199 -2.73 1.58 2.11
CA ASP A 199 -2.74 1.28 3.53
C ASP A 199 -1.69 2.10 4.27
N SER A 200 -2.08 2.66 5.41
CA SER A 200 -1.20 3.34 6.37
C SER A 200 -0.34 2.32 7.11
N LEU A 201 0.45 1.55 6.37
CA LEU A 201 1.51 0.75 6.98
C LEU A 201 2.35 1.71 7.82
N GLN A 202 2.45 1.47 9.13
CA GLN A 202 3.36 2.19 10.02
C GLN A 202 4.80 1.86 9.62
N SER A 203 5.23 2.43 8.50
CA SER A 203 6.50 2.15 7.88
C SER A 203 7.53 3.04 8.55
N VAL A 204 8.55 2.42 9.14
CA VAL A 204 9.74 3.13 9.60
C VAL A 204 10.73 3.11 8.45
N TYR A 205 11.15 4.28 7.98
CA TYR A 205 12.19 4.39 6.96
C TYR A 205 13.56 4.26 7.62
N THR A 206 14.42 3.41 7.09
CA THR A 206 15.82 3.32 7.50
C THR A 206 16.68 3.88 6.39
N VAL A 207 17.45 4.92 6.70
CA VAL A 207 18.45 5.51 5.82
C VAL A 207 19.82 4.98 6.21
N GLU A 208 20.50 4.31 5.30
CA GLU A 208 21.90 3.89 5.45
C GLU A 208 22.83 4.86 4.72
N CYS A 209 24.00 5.12 5.30
CA CYS A 209 25.07 5.92 4.68
C CYS A 209 26.30 5.04 4.45
N GLU A 210 26.73 4.95 3.20
CA GLU A 210 27.95 4.26 2.79
C GLU A 210 29.02 5.31 2.50
N SER A 211 29.67 5.76 3.57
CA SER A 211 30.83 6.65 3.54
C SER A 211 31.74 6.32 4.72
N SER A 212 33.03 6.14 4.47
CA SER A 212 34.04 5.87 5.50
C SER A 212 34.26 7.05 6.46
N LYS A 213 33.67 8.20 6.17
CA LYS A 213 33.87 9.46 6.90
C LYS A 213 32.66 9.87 7.75
N PHE A 214 31.66 8.99 7.91
CA PHE A 214 30.47 9.26 8.71
C PHE A 214 30.47 8.54 10.06
N TYR A 215 29.99 9.22 11.10
CA TYR A 215 29.94 8.69 12.47
C TYR A 215 28.78 7.71 12.70
N TRP A 216 27.77 7.70 11.83
CA TRP A 216 26.64 6.77 11.88
C TRP A 216 26.49 6.01 10.58
N LYS A 217 26.03 4.75 10.67
CA LYS A 217 25.82 3.86 9.53
C LYS A 217 24.35 3.79 9.08
N SER A 218 23.41 3.95 10.01
CA SER A 218 21.97 3.97 9.72
C SER A 218 21.20 4.94 10.61
N ASN A 219 20.10 5.52 10.11
CA ASN A 219 19.18 6.38 10.84
C ASN A 219 17.72 6.00 10.53
N LYS A 220 16.89 5.84 11.57
CA LYS A 220 15.47 5.51 11.44
C LYS A 220 14.61 6.78 11.48
N GLN A 221 13.69 6.92 10.53
CA GLN A 221 12.76 8.03 10.40
C GLN A 221 11.32 7.53 10.25
N ARG A 222 10.37 8.27 10.83
CA ARG A 222 8.92 8.09 10.57
C ARG A 222 8.38 9.06 9.53
N THR A 223 9.19 10.06 9.17
CA THR A 223 8.93 11.06 8.15
C THR A 223 9.55 10.63 6.82
N THR A 224 9.37 11.44 5.79
CA THR A 224 9.92 11.21 4.45
C THR A 224 11.10 12.13 4.10
N SER A 225 11.79 12.62 5.15
CA SER A 225 12.94 13.50 4.99
C SER A 225 13.94 13.34 6.13
N LEU A 226 15.23 13.48 5.82
CA LEU A 226 16.31 13.50 6.81
C LEU A 226 17.34 14.57 6.42
N THR A 227 17.66 15.45 7.38
CA THR A 227 18.72 16.44 7.20
C THR A 227 20.00 15.96 7.87
N ILE A 228 21.11 16.00 7.13
CA ILE A 228 22.42 15.57 7.59
C ILE A 228 23.36 16.76 7.51
N SER A 229 23.89 17.19 8.65
CA SER A 229 24.83 18.31 8.77
C SER A 229 26.27 17.82 8.98
N ASN A 230 27.22 18.76 8.98
CA ASN A 230 28.64 18.53 9.27
C ASN A 230 29.31 17.54 8.34
N LEU A 231 28.97 17.60 7.05
CA LEU A 231 29.58 16.76 6.02
C LEU A 231 31.00 17.19 5.71
N ILE A 232 31.92 16.23 5.69
CA ILE A 232 33.30 16.47 5.27
C ILE A 232 33.33 16.83 3.77
N PRO A 233 33.92 17.97 3.37
CA PRO A 233 34.00 18.38 1.96
C PRO A 233 34.70 17.35 1.06
N LYS A 234 34.37 17.36 -0.24
CA LYS A 234 34.91 16.43 -1.26
C LYS A 234 34.75 14.96 -0.90
N THR A 235 33.63 14.61 -0.30
CA THR A 235 33.30 13.23 0.06
C THR A 235 32.15 12.75 -0.81
N ASN A 236 32.36 11.63 -1.50
CA ASN A 236 31.31 10.94 -2.22
C ASN A 236 30.49 10.12 -1.22
N CYS A 237 29.22 10.48 -1.04
CA CYS A 237 28.30 9.78 -0.16
C CYS A 237 27.28 9.03 -1.00
N THR A 238 27.11 7.74 -0.70
CA THR A 238 26.00 6.94 -1.21
C THR A 238 25.02 6.72 -0.07
N PHE A 239 23.80 7.21 -0.22
CA PHE A 239 22.72 6.98 0.70
C PHE A 239 21.80 5.90 0.14
N LYS A 240 21.27 5.07 1.04
CA LYS A 240 20.26 4.06 0.70
C LYS A 240 19.07 4.26 1.64
N VAL A 241 17.84 4.21 1.14
CA VAL A 241 16.64 4.27 1.98
C VAL A 241 15.71 3.10 1.66
N PHE A 242 15.13 2.50 2.69
CA PHE A 242 14.13 1.46 2.56
C PHE A 242 13.08 1.60 3.67
N ALA A 243 11.89 1.09 3.41
CA ALA A 243 10.81 1.00 4.39
C ALA A 243 10.93 -0.34 5.13
N THR A 244 11.04 -0.29 6.45
CA THR A 244 10.88 -1.45 7.31
C THR A 244 9.40 -1.57 7.69
N THR A 245 8.82 -2.72 7.38
CA THR A 245 7.44 -3.07 7.75
C THR A 245 7.44 -4.28 8.69
N GLU A 246 6.27 -4.62 9.24
CA GLU A 246 6.09 -5.82 10.08
C GLU A 246 6.48 -7.14 9.39
N CYS A 247 6.63 -7.09 8.07
CA CYS A 247 6.90 -8.23 7.21
C CYS A 247 8.33 -8.27 6.70
N GLY A 248 9.15 -7.34 7.16
CA GLY A 248 10.52 -7.13 6.71
C GLY A 248 10.68 -5.89 5.84
N ASP A 249 11.88 -5.77 5.30
CA ASP A 249 12.32 -4.58 4.59
C ASP A 249 11.87 -4.58 3.13
N SER A 250 11.56 -3.39 2.62
CA SER A 250 11.37 -3.14 1.20
C SER A 250 12.72 -3.19 0.47
N PRO A 251 12.70 -3.25 -0.88
CA PRO A 251 13.89 -2.93 -1.66
C PRO A 251 14.41 -1.51 -1.34
N LYS A 252 15.71 -1.30 -1.60
CA LYS A 252 16.43 -0.05 -1.30
C LYS A 252 16.39 0.92 -2.48
N SER A 253 16.12 2.18 -2.21
CA SER A 253 16.35 3.30 -3.13
C SER A 253 17.70 3.96 -2.84
N ILE A 254 18.41 4.39 -3.88
CA ILE A 254 19.78 4.89 -3.76
C ILE A 254 19.87 6.33 -4.25
N ALA A 255 20.52 7.19 -3.47
CA ALA A 255 20.87 8.55 -3.85
C ALA A 255 22.36 8.79 -3.63
N ARG A 256 22.99 9.56 -4.53
CA ARG A 256 24.43 9.86 -4.46
C ARG A 256 24.65 11.35 -4.47
N VAL A 257 25.63 11.80 -3.70
CA VAL A 257 26.01 13.21 -3.65
C VAL A 257 27.50 13.36 -3.33
N THR A 258 28.15 14.33 -3.93
CA THR A 258 29.52 14.72 -3.61
C THR A 258 29.49 16.04 -2.87
N THR A 259 30.02 16.08 -1.65
CA THR A 259 29.99 17.30 -0.83
C THR A 259 30.87 18.39 -1.44
N ALA A 260 30.30 19.57 -1.67
CA ALA A 260 31.03 20.69 -2.24
C ALA A 260 31.97 21.33 -1.20
N ILE A 261 33.03 21.99 -1.69
CA ILE A 261 33.83 22.89 -0.86
C ILE A 261 32.98 24.14 -0.61
N ASP A 262 32.61 24.42 0.63
CA ASP A 262 32.05 25.73 0.95
C ASP A 262 33.18 26.78 0.81
N ARG A 263 33.01 27.78 -0.06
CA ARG A 263 33.99 28.86 -0.25
C ARG A 263 34.27 29.60 1.07
N LYS A 264 33.31 29.62 2.01
CA LYS A 264 33.50 30.25 3.32
C LYS A 264 34.49 29.48 4.20
N TYR A 265 34.44 28.15 4.18
CA TYR A 265 35.38 27.27 4.91
C TYR A 265 36.82 27.41 4.40
N ASN A 266 37.00 27.68 3.10
CA ASN A 266 38.33 27.96 2.54
C ASN A 266 38.86 29.34 2.99
N THR A 267 37.97 30.30 3.26
CA THR A 267 38.40 31.63 3.72
C THR A 267 38.82 31.59 5.19
N GLU A 268 38.08 30.86 6.04
CA GLU A 268 38.43 30.67 7.46
C GLU A 268 39.65 29.77 7.65
N LEU A 269 39.79 28.67 6.89
CA LEU A 269 41.00 27.85 6.90
C LEU A 269 42.21 28.62 6.36
N ASN A 270 42.08 29.41 5.30
CA ASN A 270 43.18 30.23 4.81
C ASN A 270 43.54 31.36 5.79
N SER A 271 42.57 31.96 6.47
CA SER A 271 42.82 32.97 7.52
C SER A 271 43.59 32.36 8.67
N MET A 272 43.14 31.21 9.19
CA MET A 272 43.79 30.53 10.30
C MET A 272 45.19 30.01 9.94
N TYR A 273 45.40 29.54 8.69
CA TYR A 273 46.72 29.10 8.21
C TYR A 273 47.67 30.28 7.99
N LEU A 274 47.16 31.43 7.53
CA LEU A 274 47.93 32.66 7.43
C LEU A 274 48.30 33.20 8.82
N ASP A 275 47.39 33.18 9.79
CA ASP A 275 47.66 33.63 11.16
C ASP A 275 48.76 32.80 11.84
N ILE A 276 48.71 31.46 11.69
CA ILE A 276 49.75 30.55 12.18
C ILE A 276 51.11 30.81 11.49
N LEU A 277 51.11 31.05 10.17
CA LEU A 277 52.34 31.35 9.43
C LEU A 277 52.90 32.74 9.76
N VAL A 278 52.04 33.71 10.06
CA VAL A 278 52.43 35.05 10.52
C VAL A 278 53.05 34.95 11.92
N GLU A 279 52.42 34.26 12.88
CA GLU A 279 52.98 34.04 14.22
C GLU A 279 54.32 33.27 14.20
N SER A 280 54.50 32.33 13.27
CA SER A 280 55.75 31.59 13.11
C SER A 280 56.90 32.45 12.56
N ARG A 281 56.59 33.52 11.80
CA ARG A 281 57.57 34.49 11.31
C ARG A 281 57.95 35.55 12.34
N TYR A 282 57.07 35.86 13.30
CA TYR A 282 57.39 36.81 14.39
C TYR A 282 58.20 36.21 15.53
N ARG A 283 58.23 34.87 15.70
CA ARG A 283 59.08 34.21 16.74
C ARG A 283 60.53 33.97 16.34
N ASN A 284 60.94 34.31 15.11
CA ASN A 284 62.29 34.02 14.59
C ASN A 284 63.07 35.29 14.19
N PHE A 285 63.10 36.32 15.04
CA PHE A 285 64.11 37.38 14.94
C PHE A 285 65.36 37.01 15.76
N PRO A 286 66.56 36.99 15.17
CA PRO A 286 67.80 36.71 15.89
C PRO A 286 68.29 37.96 16.63
N ILE A 287 68.60 37.83 17.93
CA ILE A 287 69.38 38.81 18.68
C ILE A 287 70.83 38.72 18.19
N ARG A 288 71.33 39.76 17.51
CA ARG A 288 72.76 39.91 17.18
C ARG A 288 73.51 40.50 18.39
N LYS A 289 74.61 39.83 18.75
CA LYS A 289 75.63 40.23 19.74
C LYS A 289 76.26 41.59 19.42
N VAL A 290 76.64 42.34 20.45
CA VAL A 290 77.78 43.27 20.40
C VAL A 290 78.72 42.93 21.58
N PHE A 291 79.99 42.71 21.23
CA PHE A 291 81.12 42.48 22.15
C PHE A 291 81.59 43.80 22.79
N GLY A 292 82.13 43.71 24.01
CA GLY A 292 83.05 44.68 24.58
C GLY A 292 83.90 44.00 25.66
N SER A 293 85.19 43.85 25.42
CA SER A 293 86.21 43.41 26.40
C SER A 293 87.10 44.59 26.78
N ILE A 294 87.41 44.64 28.09
CA ILE A 294 88.34 45.50 28.86
C ILE A 294 87.92 46.97 28.99
#